data_AF-A0A8D0HA04-F1
#
_entry.id   AF-A0A8D0HA04-F1
#
_cell.length_a   1.000
_cell.length_b   1.000
_cell.length_c   1.000
_cell.angle_alpha   90.00
_cell.angle_beta   90.00
_cell.angle_gamma   90.00
#
_symmetry.space_group_name_H-M   'P 1'
#
loop_
_entity.id
_entity.type
_entity.pdbx_description
1 polymer ?
#
loop_
_entity_poly.entity_id
_entity_poly.type
_entity_poly.pdbx_seq_one_letter_code
_entity_poly.pdbx_strand_id
1 'polypeptide(L)' 'NEETEAPEEATLRRWEREQAQLKANVIEQDTEEWQRDSAFAGLERVGGVDLSYVKGNDTSACASLVVLSYPDLEV' A
#
# COMPACT_ATOMS: atom_id res chain seq x y z
N ASN A 1 -1.67 38.94 5.00
CA ASN A 1 -1.53 38.59 3.57
C ASN A 1 -1.87 37.13 3.43
N GLU A 2 -3.15 36.82 3.39
CA GLU A 2 -3.64 35.51 2.95
C GLU A 2 -3.75 35.61 1.43
N GLU A 3 -2.61 35.47 0.75
CA GLU A 3 -2.65 35.13 -0.67
C GLU A 3 -3.30 33.75 -0.77
N THR A 4 -4.37 33.69 -1.56
CA THR A 4 -5.19 32.50 -1.76
C THR A 4 -4.33 31.46 -2.47
N GLU A 5 -3.81 30.52 -1.69
CA GLU A 5 -2.97 29.42 -2.19
C GLU A 5 -3.75 28.63 -3.27
N ALA A 6 -3.09 28.33 -4.38
CA ALA A 6 -3.74 27.59 -5.47
C ALA A 6 -4.21 26.21 -4.96
N PRO A 7 -5.40 25.70 -5.38
CA PRO A 7 -5.96 24.45 -4.85
C PRO A 7 -5.02 23.23 -4.90
N GLU A 8 -4.10 23.21 -5.87
CA GLU A 8 -3.10 22.16 -6.06
C GLU A 8 -1.99 22.22 -4.99
N GLU A 9 -1.47 23.41 -4.68
CA GLU A 9 -0.42 23.61 -3.66
C GLU A 9 -0.95 23.24 -2.26
N ALA A 10 -2.17 23.68 -1.93
CA ALA A 10 -2.83 23.31 -0.68
C ALA A 10 -3.06 21.79 -0.57
N THR A 11 -3.35 21.13 -1.70
CA THR A 11 -3.50 19.66 -1.76
C THR A 11 -2.17 18.95 -1.52
N LEU A 12 -1.09 19.40 -2.17
CA LEU A 12 0.25 18.84 -1.98
C LEU A 12 0.72 18.98 -0.52
N ARG A 13 0.59 20.17 0.08
CA ARG A 13 0.94 20.38 1.49
C ARG A 13 0.14 19.49 2.44
N ARG A 14 -1.14 19.23 2.12
CA ARG A 14 -1.95 18.28 2.90
C ARG A 14 -1.38 16.87 2.79
N TRP A 15 -1.08 16.41 1.58
CA TRP A 15 -0.49 15.07 1.36
C TRP A 15 0.87 14.91 2.02
N GLU A 16 1.75 15.91 2.00
CA GLU A 16 3.04 15.85 2.68
C GLU A 16 2.88 15.63 4.20
N ARG A 17 1.93 16.34 4.83
CA ARG A 17 1.61 16.14 6.25
C ARG A 17 1.02 14.76 6.51
N GLU A 18 0.11 14.31 5.67
CA GLU A 18 -0.52 12.98 5.78
C GLU A 18 0.53 11.87 5.63
N GLN A 19 1.43 11.98 4.65
CA GLN A 19 2.52 11.02 4.45
C GLN A 19 3.44 10.95 5.67
N ALA A 20 3.83 12.10 6.25
CA ALA A 20 4.65 12.13 7.45
C ALA A 20 3.95 11.47 8.65
N GLN A 21 2.66 11.77 8.85
CA GLN A 21 1.86 11.20 9.93
C GLN A 21 1.68 9.69 9.77
N LEU A 22 1.39 9.20 8.56
CA LEU A 22 1.20 7.78 8.29
C LEU A 22 2.52 7.01 8.40
N LYS A 23 3.62 7.58 7.89
CA LYS A 23 4.96 6.98 7.99
C LYS A 23 5.38 6.74 9.45
N ALA A 24 5.04 7.65 10.36
CA ALA A 24 5.34 7.49 11.79
C ALA A 24 4.66 6.27 12.44
N ASN A 25 3.64 5.68 11.81
CA ASN A 25 2.94 4.50 12.30
C ASN A 25 3.40 3.19 11.64
N VAL A 26 4.40 3.22 10.75
CA VAL A 26 4.92 2.02 10.11
C VAL A 26 5.72 1.21 11.13
N ILE A 27 5.35 -0.06 11.30
CA ILE A 27 6.09 -1.02 12.12
C ILE A 27 7.03 -1.78 11.17
N GLU A 28 8.34 -1.60 11.36
CA GLU A 28 9.37 -2.16 10.47
C GLU A 28 9.88 -3.54 10.93
N GLN A 29 9.44 -4.01 12.10
CA GLN A 29 9.80 -5.34 12.63
C GLN A 29 8.70 -6.38 12.42
N ASP A 30 9.09 -7.65 12.45
CA ASP A 30 8.16 -8.78 12.43
C ASP A 30 7.26 -8.78 13.67
N THR A 31 5.97 -8.88 13.42
CA THR A 31 4.92 -8.83 14.46
C THR A 31 4.34 -10.22 14.73
N GLU A 32 4.32 -11.10 13.74
CA GLU A 32 3.72 -12.42 13.79
C GLU A 32 4.74 -13.53 14.06
N GLU A 33 4.28 -14.67 14.59
CA GLU A 33 5.14 -15.82 14.89
C GLU A 33 5.71 -16.48 13.62
N TRP A 34 4.88 -16.64 12.59
CA TRP A 34 5.29 -17.26 11.32
C TRP A 34 6.40 -16.48 10.61
N GLN A 35 6.57 -15.18 10.87
CA GLN A 35 7.65 -14.37 10.29
C GLN A 35 9.03 -14.73 10.88
N ARG A 36 9.07 -15.24 12.11
CA ARG A 36 10.32 -15.58 12.81
C ARG A 36 10.82 -16.98 12.47
N ASP A 37 9.97 -17.81 11.90
CA ASP A 37 10.33 -19.15 11.44
C ASP A 37 10.95 -19.08 10.04
N SER A 38 12.11 -19.72 9.86
CA SER A 38 12.84 -19.68 8.58
C SER A 38 12.09 -20.31 7.40
N ALA A 39 11.12 -21.18 7.67
CA ALA A 39 10.25 -21.82 6.70
C ALA A 39 8.86 -21.18 6.64
N PHE A 40 8.63 -20.08 7.37
CA PHE A 40 7.33 -19.43 7.52
C PHE A 40 6.23 -20.35 8.02
N ALA A 41 6.56 -21.30 8.90
CA ALA A 41 5.60 -22.23 9.46
C ALA A 41 4.41 -21.49 10.09
N GLY A 42 3.20 -21.78 9.59
CA GLY A 42 1.95 -21.11 10.00
C GLY A 42 1.43 -20.06 9.00
N LEU A 43 2.23 -19.66 8.01
CA LEU A 43 1.73 -18.85 6.89
C LEU A 43 0.95 -19.74 5.91
N GLU A 44 -0.35 -19.50 5.78
CA GLU A 44 -1.22 -20.31 4.91
C GLU A 44 -1.61 -19.61 3.61
N ARG A 45 -1.58 -18.27 3.59
CA ARG A 45 -2.04 -17.47 2.46
C ARG A 45 -1.19 -16.24 2.25
N VAL A 46 -0.97 -15.90 0.98
CA VAL A 46 -0.27 -14.68 0.57
C VAL A 46 -1.18 -13.87 -0.34
N GLY A 47 -1.39 -12.60 0.01
CA GLY A 47 -2.13 -11.65 -0.82
C GLY A 47 -1.22 -10.93 -1.82
N GLY A 48 -1.73 -10.70 -3.03
CA GLY A 48 -1.09 -9.86 -4.05
C GLY A 48 -2.07 -8.80 -4.57
N VAL A 49 -1.58 -7.57 -4.79
CA VAL A 49 -2.39 -6.46 -5.30
C VAL A 49 -1.70 -5.79 -6.49
N ASP A 50 -2.48 -5.36 -7.48
CA ASP A 50 -2.04 -4.56 -8.62
C ASP A 50 -3.03 -3.43 -8.94
N LEU A 51 -2.52 -2.32 -9.47
CA LEU A 51 -3.32 -1.20 -9.96
C LEU A 51 -2.79 -0.74 -11.32
N SER A 52 -3.57 -0.98 -12.37
CA SER A 52 -3.20 -0.72 -13.76
C SER A 52 -4.03 0.43 -14.36
N TYR A 53 -3.39 1.56 -14.68
CA TYR A 53 -4.04 2.72 -15.31
C TYR A 53 -4.30 2.50 -16.80
N VAL A 54 -5.43 3.01 -17.29
CA VAL A 54 -5.79 2.93 -18.71
C VAL A 54 -4.91 3.87 -19.53
N LYS A 55 -4.28 3.36 -20.59
CA LYS A 55 -3.43 4.19 -21.47
C LYS A 55 -4.23 5.39 -22.00
N GLY A 56 -3.75 6.60 -21.74
CA GLY A 56 -4.40 7.84 -22.16
C GLY A 56 -5.52 8.32 -21.23
N ASN A 57 -5.71 7.69 -20.07
CA ASN A 57 -6.63 8.14 -19.02
C ASN A 57 -5.97 7.96 -17.65
N ASP A 58 -5.60 9.08 -17.03
CA ASP A 58 -4.91 9.17 -15.74
C ASP A 58 -5.85 9.07 -14.52
N THR A 59 -7.16 9.01 -14.74
CA THR A 59 -8.17 8.91 -13.67
C THR A 59 -8.79 7.52 -13.53
N SER A 60 -8.70 6.68 -14.56
CA SER A 60 -9.28 5.34 -14.57
C SER A 60 -8.21 4.26 -14.44
N ALA A 61 -8.38 3.39 -13.46
CA ALA A 61 -7.51 2.25 -13.21
C ALA A 61 -8.31 0.98 -12.95
N CYS A 62 -7.73 -0.17 -13.29
CA CYS A 62 -8.20 -1.48 -12.89
C CYS A 62 -7.42 -1.92 -11.65
N ALA A 63 -8.13 -2.26 -10.58
CA ALA A 63 -7.55 -2.83 -9.37
C ALA A 63 -7.73 -4.35 -9.37
N SER A 64 -6.72 -5.07 -8.90
CA SER A 64 -6.77 -6.52 -8.71
C SER A 64 -6.28 -6.89 -7.30
N LEU A 65 -6.93 -7.88 -6.69
CA LEU A 65 -6.53 -8.52 -5.44
C LEU A 65 -6.65 -10.03 -5.62
N VAL A 66 -5.58 -10.76 -5.31
CA VAL A 66 -5.54 -12.22 -5.29
C VAL A 66 -5.07 -12.71 -3.94
N VAL A 67 -5.49 -13.91 -3.55
CA VAL A 67 -5.03 -14.61 -2.36
C VAL A 67 -4.61 -16.00 -2.79
N LEU A 68 -3.34 -16.33 -2.58
CA LEU A 68 -2.78 -17.61 -2.96
C LEU A 68 -2.59 -18.50 -1.73
N SER A 69 -2.72 -19.81 -1.89
CA SER A 69 -2.24 -20.77 -0.90
C SER A 69 -0.71 -20.65 -0.72
N TYR A 70 -0.21 -20.94 0.47
CA TYR A 70 1.22 -21.02 0.74
C TYR A 70 1.53 -22.37 1.41
N PRO A 71 2.57 -23.10 0.97
CA PRO A 71 3.62 -22.70 0.02
C PRO A 71 3.30 -22.97 -1.46
N ASP A 72 2.14 -23.53 -1.79
CA ASP A 72 1.84 -24.04 -3.15
C ASP A 72 1.62 -22.93 -4.20
N LEU A 73 1.30 -21.71 -3.77
CA LEU A 73 1.07 -20.53 -4.61
C LEU A 73 -0.06 -20.71 -5.64
N GLU A 74 -1.14 -21.37 -5.23
CA GLU A 74 -2.33 -21.55 -6.06
C GLU A 74 -3.40 -20.49 -5.72
N VAL A 75 -4.04 -19.93 -6.74
CA VAL A 75 -5.14 -18.94 -6.61
C VAL A 75 -6.46 -19.61 -6.30
#